data_AF-A0AAQ0B0Y0-F1
#
_entry.id   AF-A0AAQ0B0Y0-F1
#
_cell.length_a   1.000
_cell.length_b   1.000
_cell.length_c   1.000
_cell.angle_alpha   90.00
_cell.angle_beta   90.00
_cell.angle_gamma   90.00
#
_symmetry.space_group_name_H-M   'P 1'
#
loop_
_entity.id
_entity.type
_entity.pdbx_description
1 polymer ?
#
loop_
_entity_poly.entity_id
_entity_poly.type
_entity_poly.pdbx_seq_one_letter_code
_entity_poly.pdbx_strand_id
1 'polypeptide(L)' 'MASVRELFTKSHCGNHSWTQIQEIKTGKQENLTFQSLVKVMEALDAEIVFKKGRKELAHVP' A
#
# COMPACT_ATOMS: atom_id res chain seq x y z
N MET A 1 -12.97 9.07 8.88
CA MET A 1 -11.80 8.66 8.06
C MET A 1 -10.61 8.59 8.99
N ALA A 2 -10.06 7.39 9.22
CA ALA A 2 -8.84 7.26 10.00
C ALA A 2 -7.67 7.84 9.21
N SER A 3 -6.77 8.57 9.87
CA SER A 3 -5.54 9.02 9.24
C SER A 3 -4.69 7.81 8.85
N VAL A 4 -3.94 7.90 7.74
CA VAL A 4 -2.95 6.86 7.34
C VAL A 4 -2.01 6.55 8.51
N ARG A 5 -1.74 7.54 9.38
CA ARG A 5 -0.94 7.38 10.60
C ARG A 5 -1.62 6.50 11.65
N GLU A 6 -2.93 6.58 11.78
CA GLU A 6 -3.70 5.73 12.69
C GLU A 6 -3.80 4.29 12.19
N LEU A 7 -3.98 4.10 10.88
CA LEU A 7 -3.95 2.77 10.24
C LEU A 7 -2.59 2.09 10.43
N PHE A 8 -1.51 2.84 10.25
CA PHE A 8 -0.14 2.37 10.44
C PHE A 8 0.18 2.00 11.90
N THR A 9 -0.32 2.78 12.86
CA THR A 9 -0.11 2.49 14.29
C THR A 9 -0.85 1.21 14.70
N LYS A 10 -1.98 0.89 14.04
CA LYS A 10 -2.79 -0.30 14.30
C LYS A 10 -2.26 -1.56 13.61
N SER A 11 -1.58 -1.44 12.46
CA SER A 11 -1.22 -2.58 11.61
C SER A 11 0.04 -3.34 12.02
N HIS A 12 0.69 -3.01 13.15
CA HIS A 12 1.92 -3.70 13.59
C HIS A 12 2.93 -3.94 12.45
N CYS A 13 3.03 -2.99 11.52
CA CYS A 13 3.81 -3.13 10.30
C CYS A 13 5.30 -3.09 10.67
N GLY A 14 5.85 -4.27 10.98
CA GLY A 14 7.24 -4.49 11.31
C GLY A 14 8.14 -3.91 10.24
N ASN A 15 9.05 -3.03 10.67
CA ASN A 15 10.25 -2.58 9.97
C ASN A 15 10.10 -1.75 8.69
N HIS A 16 8.90 -1.47 8.17
CA HIS A 16 8.74 -0.47 7.11
C HIS A 16 8.47 0.87 7.76
N SER A 17 9.44 1.79 7.73
CA SER A 17 9.25 3.08 8.38
C SER A 17 8.09 3.83 7.71
N TRP A 18 7.24 4.50 8.49
CA TRP A 18 6.20 5.41 8.02
C TRP A 18 6.63 6.30 6.83
N THR A 19 7.91 6.66 6.81
CA THR A 19 8.59 7.39 5.74
C THR A 19 8.47 6.70 4.38
N GLN A 20 8.66 5.38 4.30
CA GLN A 20 8.54 4.63 3.04
C GLN A 20 7.11 4.68 2.49
N ILE A 21 6.08 4.55 3.33
CA ILE A 21 4.69 4.67 2.89
C ILE A 21 4.38 6.09 2.37
N GLN A 22 4.93 7.12 3.02
CA GLN A 22 4.81 8.50 2.54
C GLN A 22 5.56 8.71 1.20
N GLU A 23 6.74 8.12 1.03
CA GLU A 23 7.50 8.16 -0.21
C GLU A 23 6.77 7.44 -1.35
N ILE A 24 6.12 6.31 -1.07
CA ILE A 24 5.23 5.60 -2.00
C ILE A 24 4.05 6.50 -2.40
N LYS A 25 3.35 7.06 -1.41
CA LYS A 25 2.18 7.92 -1.65
C LYS A 25 2.53 9.18 -2.47
N THR A 26 3.70 9.75 -2.22
CA THR A 26 4.17 10.97 -2.91
C THR A 26 4.86 10.67 -4.24
N GLY A 27 4.96 9.41 -4.64
CA GLY A 27 5.62 8.99 -5.89
C GLY A 27 7.14 9.21 -5.88
N LYS A 28 7.74 9.39 -4.70
CA LYS A 28 9.19 9.57 -4.53
C LYS A 28 9.97 8.26 -4.54
N GLN A 29 9.32 7.14 -4.21
CA GLN A 29 9.96 5.84 -4.25
C GLN A 29 9.90 5.25 -5.67
N GLU A 30 11.02 5.28 -6.37
CA GLU A 30 11.21 4.60 -7.64
C GLU A 30 11.42 3.08 -7.41
N ASN A 31 10.95 2.24 -8.35
CA ASN A 31 11.09 0.77 -8.31
C ASN A 31 10.42 0.05 -7.13
N LEU A 32 9.15 0.36 -6.88
CA LEU A 32 8.36 -0.42 -5.93
C LEU A 32 8.19 -1.86 -6.39
N THR A 33 8.61 -2.80 -5.55
CA THR A 33 8.34 -4.22 -5.78
C THR A 33 6.89 -4.53 -5.43
N PHE A 34 6.33 -5.55 -6.07
CA PHE A 34 4.97 -6.02 -5.77
C PHE A 34 4.80 -6.39 -4.29
N GLN A 35 5.82 -7.00 -3.67
CA GLN A 35 5.80 -7.31 -2.24
C GLN A 35 5.70 -6.08 -1.34
N SER A 36 6.34 -4.97 -1.70
CA SER A 36 6.22 -3.72 -0.94
C SER A 36 4.81 -3.13 -1.06
N LEU A 37 4.16 -3.27 -2.22
CA LEU A 37 2.77 -2.84 -2.42
C LEU A 37 1.79 -3.67 -1.60
N VAL A 38 1.95 -5.00 -1.58
CA VAL A 38 1.10 -5.89 -0.76
C VAL A 38 1.15 -5.48 0.71
N LYS A 39 2.35 -5.26 1.27
CA LYS A 39 2.51 -4.82 2.67
C LYS A 39 1.84 -3.48 2.98
N VAL A 40 1.87 -2.55 2.02
CA VAL A 40 1.19 -1.25 2.17
C VAL A 40 -0.32 -1.45 2.18
N MET A 41 -0.84 -2.32 1.32
CA MET A 41 -2.28 -2.61 1.27
C MET A 41 -2.77 -3.34 2.52
N GLU A 42 -2.04 -4.34 3.00
CA GLU A 42 -2.28 -4.99 4.30
C GLU A 42 -2.32 -3.97 5.44
N ALA A 43 -1.37 -3.03 5.47
CA ALA A 43 -1.30 -2.00 6.50
C ALA A 43 -2.45 -0.97 6.44
N LEU A 44 -3.09 -0.82 5.28
CA LEU A 44 -4.18 0.12 5.03
C LEU A 44 -5.56 -0.54 5.01
N ASP A 45 -5.64 -1.86 5.19
CA ASP A 45 -6.86 -2.66 4.98
C ASP A 45 -7.47 -2.35 3.60
N ALA A 46 -6.60 -2.37 2.59
CA ALA A 46 -6.89 -1.99 1.21
C ALA A 46 -6.59 -3.15 0.25
N GLU A 47 -7.05 -3.04 -0.99
CA GLU A 47 -6.95 -4.12 -1.99
C GLU A 47 -6.18 -3.66 -3.23
N ILE A 48 -5.47 -4.60 -3.89
CA ILE A 48 -4.82 -4.32 -5.17
C ILE A 48 -5.72 -4.80 -6.31
N VAL A 49 -6.08 -3.86 -7.20
CA VAL A 49 -6.89 -4.15 -8.39
C VAL A 49 -6.07 -3.98 -9.66
N PHE A 50 -5.88 -5.07 -10.41
CA PHE A 50 -5.22 -5.05 -11.71
C PHE A 50 -6.25 -4.80 -12.81
N LYS A 51 -6.08 -3.73 -13.60
CA LYS A 51 -6.99 -3.39 -14.70
C LYS A 51 -6.25 -3.24 -16.03
N LYS A 52 -6.89 -3.65 -17.13
CA LYS A 52 -6.48 -3.32 -18.51
C LYS A 52 -7.59 -2.46 -19.14
N GLY A 53 -7.30 -1.16 -19.26
CA GLY A 53 -8.33 -0.18 -19.60
C GLY A 53 -9.42 -0.15 -18.53
N ARG A 54 -10.67 -0.41 -18.91
CA ARG A 54 -11.80 -0.49 -17.96
C ARG A 54 -12.06 -1.90 -17.42
N LYS A 55 -11.39 -2.92 -17.97
CA LYS A 55 -11.61 -4.31 -17.58
C LYS A 55 -10.71 -4.65 -16.39
N GLU A 56 -11.32 -5.17 -15.32
CA GLU A 56 -10.60 -5.78 -14.22
C GLU A 56 -10.06 -7.16 -14.63
N LEU A 57 -8.81 -7.43 -14.27
CA LEU A 57 -8.10 -8.66 -14.62
C LEU A 57 -7.88 -9.55 -13.41
N ALA A 58 -7.52 -8.97 -12.27
CA ALA A 58 -7.26 -9.70 -11.05
C ALA A 58 -7.46 -8.80 -9.82
N HIS A 59 -7.85 -9.44 -8.73
CA HIS A 59 -8.06 -8.86 -7.42
C HIS A 59 -7.17 -9.59 -6.43
N VAL A 60 -6.36 -8.85 -5.68
CA VAL A 60 -5.53 -9.39 -4.59
C VAL A 60 -6.02 -8.74 -3.30
N PRO A 61 -6.65 -9.53 -2.42
CA PRO A 61 -7.03 -9.08 -1.09
C PRO A 61 -5.79 -8.82 -0.21
#